data_AF-A0A066XT36-F1
#
_entry.id   AF-A0A066XT36-F1
#
_cell.length_a   1.000
_cell.length_b   1.000
_cell.length_c   1.000
_cell.angle_alpha   90.00
_cell.angle_beta   90.00
_cell.angle_gamma   90.00
#
_symmetry.space_group_name_H-M   'P 1'
#
loop_
_entity.id
_entity.type
_entity.pdbx_description
1 polymer ?
#
loop_
_entity_poly.entity_id
_entity_poly.type
_entity_poly.pdbx_seq_one_letter_code
_entity_poly.pdbx_strand_id
1 'polypeptide(L)'
;MVVVMMTDHPGVYVISISINGRDGKFLNFFELNVTATFIEEYIEASELFSRCGKAKFTAAEKEKMAQSTRVDTAYGVLLVKSKTRFIDSASSVDELREIANGLHRRMITPSLGQNRAHEYQIQSPQYIGCSTRLSRRLKDYDVATGLKSVNKPLAFLLHVLEALGHRPPAERLFIALARSYLWQDGLNVTDGGGKPGIKSSRLSDAKDSVWAQTDVLRTNLDLSMTDVDLRKECIKNVAEIDKLRVDSESLAREIHCMNARIDEEVETSKDHGFTSSYASSLSKHS
;
A
#
# COMPACT_ATOMS: atom_id res chain seq x y z
N MET A 1 -4.59 10.80 1.01
CA MET A 1 -3.56 11.52 0.24
C MET A 1 -2.93 12.59 1.13
N VAL A 2 -1.76 12.31 1.73
CA VAL A 2 -0.94 13.32 2.40
C VAL A 2 0.34 13.42 1.58
N VAL A 3 0.48 14.49 0.82
CA VAL A 3 1.73 14.81 0.12
C VAL A 3 2.60 15.56 1.12
N VAL A 4 3.43 14.83 1.88
CA VAL A 4 4.55 15.46 2.57
C VAL A 4 5.54 15.85 1.47
N MET A 5 5.65 17.15 1.17
CA MET A 5 6.73 17.67 0.34
C MET A 5 8.04 17.43 1.07
N MET A 6 8.67 16.28 0.83
CA MET A 6 10.03 16.01 1.29
C MET A 6 10.98 16.94 0.52
N THR A 7 11.69 17.79 1.26
CA THR A 7 12.84 18.54 0.78
C THR A 7 13.85 17.59 0.13
N ASP A 8 14.61 18.08 -0.86
CA ASP A 8 15.53 17.25 -1.64
C ASP A 8 16.75 16.83 -0.79
N HIS A 9 16.60 15.79 0.02
CA HIS A 9 17.60 15.33 0.98
C HIS A 9 17.98 13.86 0.73
N PRO A 10 19.18 13.44 1.17
CA PRO A 10 19.54 12.04 1.22
C PRO A 10 18.64 11.25 2.17
N GLY A 11 18.31 10.01 1.83
CA GLY A 11 17.62 9.10 2.74
C GLY A 11 17.28 7.74 2.13
N VAL A 12 16.68 6.91 2.97
CA VAL A 12 16.21 5.56 2.62
C VAL A 12 14.75 5.64 2.19
N TYR A 13 14.39 4.86 1.17
CA TYR A 13 13.03 4.69 0.71
C TYR A 13 12.61 3.23 0.63
N VAL A 14 11.33 2.97 0.89
CA VAL A 14 10.68 1.65 0.96
C VAL A 14 9.44 1.63 0.07
N ILE A 15 9.37 0.70 -0.85
CA ILE A 15 8.24 0.57 -1.77
C ILE A 15 7.47 -0.65 -1.35
N SER A 16 6.17 -0.43 -1.15
CA SER A 16 5.18 -1.46 -0.95
C SER A 16 4.23 -1.39 -2.15
N ILE A 17 3.75 -2.55 -2.60
CA ILE A 17 2.87 -2.68 -3.78
C ILE A 17 1.48 -3.12 -3.32
N SER A 18 0.49 -2.24 -3.26
CA SER A 18 -0.91 -2.65 -3.00
C SER A 18 -1.65 -2.94 -4.30
N ILE A 19 -2.78 -3.66 -4.25
CA ILE A 19 -3.65 -3.87 -5.42
C ILE A 19 -4.87 -2.96 -5.32
N ASN A 20 -5.25 -2.32 -6.44
CA ASN A 20 -6.41 -1.42 -6.46
C ASN A 20 -7.68 -2.14 -6.00
N GLY A 21 -8.49 -1.47 -5.19
CA GLY A 21 -9.74 -2.02 -4.65
C GLY A 21 -9.56 -3.06 -3.53
N ARG A 22 -8.37 -3.16 -2.92
CA ARG A 22 -8.10 -4.10 -1.81
C ARG A 22 -7.65 -3.44 -0.51
N ASP A 23 -7.99 -2.18 -0.29
CA ASP A 23 -7.70 -1.45 0.96
C ASP A 23 -6.23 -1.54 1.39
N GLY A 24 -5.30 -1.35 0.45
CA GLY A 24 -3.87 -1.44 0.72
C GLY A 24 -3.34 -2.86 0.90
N LYS A 25 -4.12 -3.92 0.63
CA LYS A 25 -3.65 -5.32 0.68
C LYS A 25 -2.96 -5.73 -0.62
N PHE A 26 -2.09 -6.73 -0.49
CA PHE A 26 -1.35 -7.34 -1.60
C PHE A 26 -2.07 -8.60 -2.13
N LEU A 27 -1.33 -9.48 -2.77
CA LEU A 27 -1.80 -10.77 -3.27
C LEU A 27 -2.17 -11.71 -2.13
N ASN A 28 -3.14 -12.60 -2.40
CA ASN A 28 -3.37 -13.79 -1.56
C ASN A 28 -2.41 -14.93 -1.97
N PHE A 29 -2.46 -16.06 -1.25
CA PHE A 29 -1.55 -17.18 -1.52
C PHE A 29 -1.75 -17.80 -2.90
N PHE A 30 -2.99 -17.91 -3.38
CA PHE A 30 -3.26 -18.42 -4.72
C PHE A 30 -2.66 -17.49 -5.79
N GLU A 31 -2.86 -16.19 -5.66
CA GLU A 31 -2.33 -15.19 -6.58
C GLU A 31 -0.81 -15.10 -6.53
N LEU A 32 -0.18 -15.31 -5.36
CA LEU A 32 1.27 -15.43 -5.25
C LEU A 32 1.79 -16.61 -6.07
N ASN A 33 1.14 -17.78 -5.97
CA ASN A 33 1.52 -18.96 -6.74
C ASN A 33 1.39 -18.70 -8.24
N VAL A 34 0.25 -18.15 -8.67
CA VAL A 34 0.01 -17.78 -10.08
C VAL A 34 1.07 -16.80 -10.57
N THR A 35 1.39 -15.78 -9.76
CA THR A 35 2.41 -14.78 -10.10
C THR A 35 3.80 -15.41 -10.22
N ALA A 36 4.19 -16.29 -9.29
CA ALA A 36 5.48 -16.97 -9.32
C ALA A 36 5.62 -17.88 -10.56
N THR A 37 4.60 -18.68 -10.86
CA THR A 37 4.55 -19.51 -12.07
C THR A 37 4.64 -18.65 -13.33
N PHE A 38 3.94 -17.51 -13.38
CA PHE A 38 3.98 -16.61 -14.53
C PHE A 38 5.38 -16.00 -14.75
N ILE A 39 6.15 -15.78 -13.68
CA ILE A 39 7.55 -15.34 -13.75
C ILE A 39 8.44 -16.46 -14.31
N GLU A 40 8.25 -17.69 -13.83
CA GLU A 40 8.99 -18.86 -14.33
C GLU A 40 8.72 -19.10 -15.83
N GLU A 41 7.46 -19.01 -16.26
CA GLU A 41 7.07 -19.11 -17.68
C GLU A 41 7.71 -17.99 -18.52
N TYR A 42 7.79 -16.77 -17.99
CA TYR A 42 8.48 -15.66 -18.64
C TYR A 42 9.99 -15.92 -18.80
N ILE A 43 10.64 -16.52 -17.80
CA ILE A 43 12.06 -16.91 -17.87
C ILE A 43 12.25 -17.96 -18.98
N GLU A 44 11.42 -18.99 -19.02
CA GLU A 44 11.46 -20.02 -20.07
C GLU A 44 11.23 -19.43 -21.46
N ALA A 45 10.30 -18.48 -21.59
CA ALA A 45 10.06 -17.79 -22.86
C ALA A 45 11.32 -17.08 -23.39
N SER A 46 12.17 -16.53 -22.51
CA SER A 46 13.43 -15.90 -22.93
C SER A 46 14.40 -16.88 -23.62
N GLU A 47 14.42 -18.13 -23.19
CA GLU A 47 15.20 -19.20 -23.81
C GLU A 47 14.61 -19.59 -25.17
N LEU A 48 13.28 -19.59 -25.29
CA LEU A 48 12.59 -19.83 -26.57
C LEU A 48 12.90 -18.75 -27.61
N PHE A 49 12.94 -17.47 -27.21
CA PHE A 49 13.34 -16.38 -28.12
C PHE A 49 14.77 -16.55 -28.63
N SER A 50 15.67 -17.08 -27.81
CA SER A 50 17.05 -17.38 -28.23
C SER A 50 17.12 -18.46 -29.31
N ARG A 51 16.05 -19.27 -29.47
CA ARG A 51 15.90 -20.32 -30.51
C ARG A 51 15.12 -19.84 -31.74
N CYS A 52 14.55 -18.62 -31.75
CA CYS A 52 13.73 -18.12 -32.86
C CYS A 52 14.53 -18.03 -34.17
N GLY A 53 13.95 -18.57 -35.25
CA GLY A 53 14.55 -18.61 -36.58
C GLY A 53 15.03 -19.99 -37.04
N LYS A 54 15.11 -20.98 -36.13
CA LYS A 54 15.59 -22.35 -36.46
C LYS A 54 14.65 -23.48 -36.02
N ALA A 55 13.68 -23.22 -35.15
CA ALA A 55 12.86 -24.27 -34.52
C ALA A 55 11.36 -24.12 -34.82
N LYS A 56 10.65 -25.26 -34.94
CA LYS A 56 9.18 -25.32 -34.84
C LYS A 56 8.81 -25.30 -33.36
N PHE A 57 8.01 -24.33 -32.95
CA PHE A 57 7.49 -24.23 -31.59
C PHE A 57 6.17 -25.01 -31.45
N THR A 58 6.04 -25.72 -30.34
CA THR A 58 4.80 -26.35 -29.88
C THR A 58 3.74 -25.30 -29.53
N ALA A 59 2.48 -25.71 -29.37
CA ALA A 59 1.41 -24.81 -28.94
C ALA A 59 1.68 -24.19 -27.55
N ALA A 60 2.20 -24.98 -26.61
CA ALA A 60 2.55 -24.52 -25.27
C ALA A 60 3.71 -23.50 -25.29
N GLU A 61 4.74 -23.73 -26.11
CA GLU A 61 5.85 -22.76 -26.29
C GLU A 61 5.35 -21.43 -26.88
N LYS A 62 4.42 -21.48 -27.85
CA LYS A 62 3.81 -20.26 -28.41
C LYS A 62 3.00 -19.49 -27.37
N GLU A 63 2.30 -20.18 -26.48
CA GLU A 63 1.56 -19.54 -25.39
C GLU A 63 2.51 -18.81 -24.42
N LYS A 64 3.61 -19.44 -24.02
CA LYS A 64 4.64 -18.79 -23.17
C LYS A 64 5.22 -17.53 -23.81
N MET A 65 5.49 -17.57 -25.11
CA MET A 65 5.94 -16.39 -25.86
C MET A 65 4.87 -15.29 -25.98
N ALA A 66 3.59 -15.66 -26.07
CA ALA A 66 2.48 -14.71 -26.09
C ALA A 66 2.30 -14.06 -24.71
N GLN A 67 2.34 -14.84 -23.63
CA GLN A 67 2.33 -14.37 -22.24
C GLN A 67 3.50 -13.43 -21.96
N SER A 68 4.72 -13.79 -22.38
CA SER A 68 5.88 -12.92 -22.16
C SER A 68 5.70 -11.59 -22.87
N THR A 69 5.12 -11.59 -24.08
CA THR A 69 4.79 -10.36 -24.82
C THR A 69 3.78 -9.49 -24.06
N ARG A 70 2.82 -10.10 -23.34
CA ARG A 70 1.86 -9.36 -22.49
C ARG A 70 2.55 -8.67 -21.32
N VAL A 71 3.48 -9.35 -20.64
CA VAL A 71 4.30 -8.73 -19.57
C VAL A 71 5.05 -7.53 -20.13
N ASP A 72 5.74 -7.77 -21.23
CA ASP A 72 6.62 -6.84 -21.89
C ASP A 72 5.91 -5.53 -22.29
N THR A 73 4.64 -5.64 -22.69
CA THR A 73 3.81 -4.53 -23.18
C THR A 73 2.89 -3.90 -22.13
N ALA A 74 2.89 -4.39 -20.89
CA ALA A 74 1.94 -3.99 -19.85
C ALA A 74 1.93 -2.48 -19.54
N TYR A 75 3.09 -1.82 -19.55
CA TYR A 75 3.23 -0.36 -19.34
C TYR A 75 3.83 0.38 -20.53
N GLY A 76 3.50 -0.04 -21.75
CA GLY A 76 3.85 0.68 -22.98
C GLY A 76 4.14 -0.22 -24.17
N VAL A 77 4.38 0.39 -25.33
CA VAL A 77 4.60 -0.36 -26.58
C VAL A 77 6.04 -0.86 -26.66
N LEU A 78 6.21 -2.16 -26.88
CA LEU A 78 7.50 -2.75 -27.25
C LEU A 78 7.67 -2.77 -28.77
N LEU A 79 8.87 -2.39 -29.19
CA LEU A 79 9.26 -2.35 -30.60
C LEU A 79 10.00 -3.61 -31.06
N VAL A 80 10.39 -4.53 -30.16
CA VAL A 80 11.30 -5.63 -30.49
C VAL A 80 10.65 -6.99 -30.22
N LYS A 81 10.35 -7.73 -31.29
CA LYS A 81 9.70 -9.06 -31.27
C LYS A 81 10.65 -10.23 -31.03
N SER A 82 11.94 -9.99 -30.86
CA SER A 82 12.98 -11.03 -30.91
C SER A 82 13.61 -11.38 -29.57
N LYS A 83 13.23 -10.71 -28.48
CA LYS A 83 13.72 -11.00 -27.12
C LYS A 83 12.77 -10.45 -26.07
N THR A 84 12.83 -11.03 -24.88
CA THR A 84 12.21 -10.52 -23.65
C THR A 84 12.84 -9.19 -23.22
N ARG A 85 12.04 -8.21 -22.78
CA ARG A 85 12.54 -6.88 -22.37
C ARG A 85 13.40 -6.92 -21.10
N PHE A 86 13.01 -7.75 -20.14
CA PHE A 86 13.63 -7.78 -18.81
C PHE A 86 14.77 -8.81 -18.67
N ILE A 87 15.03 -9.64 -19.68
CA ILE A 87 16.15 -10.61 -19.64
C ILE A 87 17.09 -10.31 -20.82
N ASP A 88 18.28 -9.83 -20.49
CA ASP A 88 19.35 -9.50 -21.44
C ASP A 88 20.67 -10.26 -21.15
N SER A 89 20.70 -11.02 -20.07
CA SER A 89 21.88 -11.68 -19.51
C SER A 89 21.49 -12.81 -18.57
N ALA A 90 22.40 -13.76 -18.31
CA ALA A 90 22.20 -14.82 -17.33
C ALA A 90 21.93 -14.27 -15.92
N SER A 91 22.62 -13.19 -15.54
CA SER A 91 22.37 -12.51 -14.25
C SER A 91 20.93 -12.00 -14.13
N SER A 92 20.31 -11.53 -15.22
CA SER A 92 18.90 -11.13 -15.18
C SER A 92 17.99 -12.33 -14.95
N VAL A 93 18.32 -13.51 -15.50
CA VAL A 93 17.57 -14.75 -15.24
C VAL A 93 17.60 -15.08 -13.75
N ASP A 94 18.79 -15.04 -13.14
CA ASP A 94 18.95 -15.32 -11.71
C ASP A 94 18.20 -14.30 -10.84
N GLU A 95 18.28 -13.00 -11.18
CA GLU A 95 17.50 -11.95 -10.50
C GLU A 95 15.99 -12.22 -10.55
N LEU A 96 15.43 -12.57 -11.71
CA LEU A 96 13.98 -12.81 -11.82
C LEU A 96 13.58 -14.13 -11.14
N ARG A 97 14.45 -15.14 -11.17
CA ARG A 97 14.24 -16.40 -10.44
C ARG A 97 14.20 -16.16 -8.93
N GLU A 98 15.02 -15.24 -8.40
CA GLU A 98 14.95 -14.86 -6.99
C GLU A 98 13.66 -14.14 -6.62
N ILE A 99 13.04 -13.38 -7.54
CA ILE A 99 11.69 -12.83 -7.33
C ILE A 99 10.68 -13.97 -7.16
N ALA A 100 10.65 -14.93 -8.09
CA ALA A 100 9.75 -16.10 -8.01
C ALA A 100 9.97 -16.89 -6.71
N ASN A 101 11.22 -17.17 -6.35
CA ASN A 101 11.58 -17.82 -5.09
C ASN A 101 11.09 -17.03 -3.86
N GLY A 102 11.19 -15.69 -3.89
CA GLY A 102 10.66 -14.81 -2.84
C GLY A 102 9.15 -14.91 -2.69
N LEU A 103 8.41 -14.98 -3.80
CA LEU A 103 6.96 -15.20 -3.77
C LEU A 103 6.61 -16.58 -3.21
N HIS A 104 7.33 -17.63 -3.63
CA HIS A 104 7.15 -18.99 -3.08
C HIS A 104 7.41 -19.05 -1.57
N ARG A 105 8.48 -18.41 -1.09
CA ARG A 105 8.77 -18.33 0.36
C ARG A 105 7.62 -17.68 1.14
N ARG A 106 7.03 -16.62 0.59
CA ARG A 106 5.84 -15.96 1.17
C ARG A 106 4.61 -16.87 1.20
N MET A 107 4.59 -17.97 0.46
CA MET A 107 3.54 -18.99 0.55
C MET A 107 3.76 -20.00 1.68
N ILE A 108 5.02 -20.29 2.03
CA ILE A 108 5.41 -21.34 2.98
C ILE A 108 5.39 -20.82 4.43
N THR A 109 4.41 -19.98 4.80
CA THR A 109 4.25 -19.61 6.21
C THR A 109 3.54 -20.76 6.94
N PRO A 110 4.22 -21.55 7.82
CA PRO A 110 3.78 -22.89 8.19
C PRO A 110 2.60 -22.99 9.17
N SER A 111 1.98 -21.88 9.56
CA SER A 111 1.08 -21.83 10.73
C SER A 111 -0.39 -21.52 10.43
N LEU A 112 -0.77 -21.39 9.16
CA LEU A 112 -2.10 -20.90 8.80
C LEU A 112 -2.89 -21.99 8.06
N GLY A 113 -3.92 -22.52 8.73
CA GLY A 113 -4.76 -23.60 8.23
C GLY A 113 -5.35 -23.36 6.83
N GLN A 114 -5.81 -24.44 6.20
CA GLN A 114 -6.25 -24.56 4.79
C GLN A 114 -7.25 -23.50 4.27
N ASN A 115 -7.87 -22.68 5.12
CA ASN A 115 -8.88 -21.69 4.73
C ASN A 115 -8.34 -20.32 4.30
N ARG A 116 -7.03 -20.05 4.41
CA ARG A 116 -6.47 -18.72 4.11
C ARG A 116 -6.03 -18.51 2.66
N ALA A 117 -6.18 -19.48 1.76
CA ALA A 117 -5.72 -19.38 0.37
C ALA A 117 -6.21 -18.11 -0.37
N HIS A 118 -7.39 -17.62 0.02
CA HIS A 118 -8.03 -16.43 -0.55
C HIS A 118 -7.89 -15.17 0.30
N GLU A 119 -7.27 -15.23 1.48
CA GLU A 119 -7.02 -14.06 2.31
C GLU A 119 -5.88 -13.22 1.72
N TYR A 120 -6.17 -11.97 1.38
CA TYR A 120 -5.16 -11.03 0.88
C TYR A 120 -4.16 -10.65 1.99
N GLN A 121 -2.87 -10.69 1.65
CA GLN A 121 -1.82 -10.39 2.61
C GLN A 121 -1.77 -8.89 2.93
N ILE A 122 -1.56 -8.56 4.20
CA ILE A 122 -1.21 -7.20 4.61
C ILE A 122 0.14 -6.86 3.99
N GLN A 123 0.26 -5.66 3.43
CA GLN A 123 1.50 -5.19 2.80
C GLN A 123 2.70 -5.34 3.73
N SER A 124 3.76 -5.96 3.21
CA SER A 124 5.11 -5.82 3.74
C SER A 124 5.99 -5.06 2.73
N PRO A 125 7.07 -4.41 3.19
CA PRO A 125 8.09 -3.82 2.32
C PRO A 125 8.48 -4.77 1.18
N GLN A 126 8.33 -4.32 -0.07
CA GLN A 126 8.70 -5.11 -1.25
C GLN A 126 10.06 -4.71 -1.80
N TYR A 127 10.46 -3.44 -1.67
CA TYR A 127 11.75 -2.96 -2.11
C TYR A 127 12.26 -1.86 -1.19
N ILE A 128 13.57 -1.85 -0.91
CA ILE A 128 14.21 -0.79 -0.12
C ILE A 128 15.36 -0.22 -0.94
N GLY A 129 15.47 1.10 -1.03
CA GLY A 129 16.54 1.78 -1.73
C GLY A 129 17.06 2.99 -0.96
N CYS A 130 18.21 3.50 -1.36
CA CYS A 130 18.76 4.74 -0.83
C CYS A 130 18.86 5.76 -1.97
N SER A 131 18.65 7.04 -1.67
CA SER A 131 18.81 8.13 -2.64
C SER A 131 19.49 9.32 -1.96
N THR A 132 20.33 10.05 -2.68
CA THR A 132 20.83 11.37 -2.23
C THR A 132 19.81 12.49 -2.47
N ARG A 133 18.75 12.20 -3.24
CA ARG A 133 17.69 13.13 -3.66
C ARG A 133 16.35 12.40 -3.67
N LEU A 134 15.75 12.24 -2.49
CA LEU A 134 14.51 11.47 -2.33
C LEU A 134 13.34 12.03 -3.15
N SER A 135 13.18 13.35 -3.16
CA SER A 135 12.07 14.03 -3.86
C SER A 135 12.03 13.69 -5.35
N ARG A 136 13.21 13.65 -6.00
CA ARG A 136 13.36 13.26 -7.40
C ARG A 136 13.18 11.76 -7.59
N ARG A 137 13.77 10.96 -6.71
CA ARG A 137 13.72 9.50 -6.82
C ARG A 137 12.30 8.96 -6.67
N LEU A 138 11.49 9.55 -5.79
CA LEU A 138 10.10 9.13 -5.64
C LEU A 138 9.32 9.32 -6.93
N LYS A 139 9.54 10.42 -7.68
CA LYS A 139 8.87 10.70 -8.97
C LYS A 139 9.08 9.60 -10.02
N ASP A 140 10.22 8.91 -10.00
CA ASP A 140 10.52 7.81 -10.92
C ASP A 140 9.55 6.62 -10.77
N TYR A 141 8.92 6.47 -9.60
CA TYR A 141 7.96 5.41 -9.31
C TYR A 141 6.52 5.75 -9.73
N ASP A 142 6.33 6.79 -10.57
CA ASP A 142 5.00 7.17 -11.02
C ASP A 142 4.64 6.31 -12.22
N VAL A 143 3.75 5.36 -12.00
CA VAL A 143 3.31 4.45 -13.06
C VAL A 143 2.71 5.22 -14.24
N ALA A 144 2.07 6.36 -14.00
CA ALA A 144 1.49 7.20 -15.06
C ALA A 144 2.56 7.83 -15.98
N THR A 145 3.77 8.06 -15.46
CA THR A 145 4.89 8.61 -16.25
C THR A 145 5.78 7.52 -16.86
N GLY A 146 5.50 6.25 -16.54
CA GLY A 146 6.24 5.08 -16.98
C GLY A 146 7.35 4.65 -16.01
N LEU A 147 7.73 3.38 -16.10
CA LEU A 147 8.65 2.72 -15.15
C LEU A 147 10.12 2.66 -15.64
N LYS A 148 10.53 3.58 -16.53
CA LYS A 148 11.86 3.53 -17.18
C LYS A 148 13.03 3.71 -16.21
N SER A 149 12.82 4.49 -15.15
CA SER A 149 13.85 4.82 -14.15
C SER A 149 13.79 3.95 -12.89
N VAL A 150 12.83 3.02 -12.82
CA VAL A 150 12.62 2.13 -11.69
C VAL A 150 13.65 0.98 -11.72
N ASN A 151 14.00 0.46 -10.54
CA ASN A 151 14.84 -0.73 -10.45
C ASN A 151 14.22 -1.89 -11.25
N LYS A 152 15.04 -2.58 -12.06
CA LYS A 152 14.59 -3.54 -13.08
C LYS A 152 13.74 -4.70 -12.51
N PRO A 153 14.15 -5.40 -11.43
CA PRO A 153 13.30 -6.36 -10.70
C PRO A 153 11.93 -5.84 -10.30
N LEU A 154 11.87 -4.64 -9.69
CA LEU A 154 10.61 -4.03 -9.26
C LEU A 154 9.74 -3.64 -10.46
N ALA A 155 10.33 -3.05 -11.51
CA ALA A 155 9.62 -2.72 -12.73
C ALA A 155 9.04 -3.98 -13.39
N PHE A 156 9.81 -5.07 -13.44
CA PHE A 156 9.37 -6.35 -13.96
C PHE A 156 8.17 -6.90 -13.19
N LEU A 157 8.24 -6.95 -11.85
CA LEU A 157 7.12 -7.44 -11.05
C LEU A 157 5.85 -6.63 -11.30
N LEU A 158 5.95 -5.29 -11.39
CA LEU A 158 4.79 -4.45 -11.72
C LEU A 158 4.19 -4.82 -13.09
N HIS A 159 5.02 -5.09 -14.12
CA HIS A 159 4.55 -5.51 -15.43
C HIS A 159 3.85 -6.88 -15.40
N VAL A 160 4.37 -7.82 -14.61
CA VAL A 160 3.74 -9.14 -14.40
C VAL A 160 2.36 -8.97 -13.75
N LEU A 161 2.27 -8.18 -12.68
CA LEU A 161 1.00 -7.92 -11.99
C LEU A 161 -0.04 -7.32 -12.96
N GLU A 162 0.35 -6.31 -13.73
CA GLU A 162 -0.55 -5.67 -14.72
C GLU A 162 -0.96 -6.67 -15.82
N ALA A 163 -0.05 -7.51 -16.30
CA ALA A 163 -0.37 -8.53 -17.31
C ALA A 163 -1.38 -9.58 -16.80
N LEU A 164 -1.37 -9.86 -15.49
CA LEU A 164 -2.35 -10.69 -14.78
C LEU A 164 -3.65 -9.94 -14.43
N GLY A 165 -3.76 -8.66 -14.79
CA GLY A 165 -4.93 -7.82 -14.52
C GLY A 165 -4.94 -7.21 -13.12
N HIS A 166 -3.87 -7.37 -12.34
CA HIS A 166 -3.69 -6.66 -11.09
C HIS A 166 -3.11 -5.29 -11.40
N ARG A 167 -3.88 -4.23 -11.13
CA ARG A 167 -3.41 -2.85 -11.27
C ARG A 167 -2.89 -2.37 -9.93
N PRO A 168 -1.59 -2.45 -9.63
CA PRO A 168 -1.08 -1.89 -8.40
C PRO A 168 -1.10 -0.37 -8.50
N PRO A 169 -1.86 0.37 -7.67
CA PRO A 169 -1.48 1.74 -7.40
C PRO A 169 -0.08 1.66 -6.78
N ALA A 170 0.90 2.33 -7.39
CA ALA A 170 2.19 2.52 -6.72
C ALA A 170 1.95 3.44 -5.52
N GLU A 171 1.55 2.84 -4.40
CA GLU A 171 1.32 3.52 -3.14
C GLU A 171 2.69 3.89 -2.56
N ARG A 172 3.12 5.09 -2.94
CA ARG A 172 4.24 5.77 -2.31
C ARG A 172 3.83 6.08 -0.87
N LEU A 173 4.78 5.83 0.07
CA LEU A 173 4.85 6.38 1.43
C LEU A 173 4.42 5.43 2.58
N PHE A 174 5.16 4.33 2.78
CA PHE A 174 5.33 3.74 4.12
C PHE A 174 6.80 3.67 4.55
N ILE A 175 7.50 4.79 4.32
CA ILE A 175 8.97 4.84 4.25
C ILE A 175 9.61 5.46 5.48
N ALA A 176 9.00 6.49 6.05
CA ALA A 176 9.59 7.15 7.22
C ALA A 176 9.53 6.28 8.48
N LEU A 177 8.66 5.26 8.51
CA LEU A 177 8.27 4.57 9.75
C LEU A 177 8.75 3.11 9.89
N ALA A 178 9.26 2.44 8.86
CA ALA A 178 9.37 0.97 8.89
C ALA A 178 10.77 0.33 8.98
N ARG A 179 11.86 1.11 9.11
CA ARG A 179 13.22 0.68 9.54
C ARG A 179 13.56 -0.83 9.37
N SER A 180 13.61 -1.35 8.14
CA SER A 180 13.99 -2.75 7.92
C SER A 180 15.44 -2.85 7.48
N TYR A 181 16.29 -3.24 8.43
CA TYR A 181 17.67 -3.67 8.21
C TYR A 181 17.65 -5.20 8.11
N LEU A 182 18.27 -5.74 7.05
CA LEU A 182 18.43 -7.16 6.72
C LEU A 182 17.14 -7.98 6.53
N TRP A 183 16.92 -8.36 5.26
CA TRP A 183 16.39 -9.65 4.83
C TRP A 183 15.32 -10.33 5.72
N GLN A 184 14.06 -10.20 5.32
CA GLN A 184 12.97 -11.13 5.67
C GLN A 184 11.83 -10.96 4.64
N ASP A 185 12.05 -11.38 3.39
CA ASP A 185 11.03 -11.53 2.32
C ASP A 185 10.85 -10.43 1.25
N GLY A 186 11.78 -9.46 1.10
CA GLY A 186 11.73 -8.43 0.03
C GLY A 186 12.46 -8.78 -1.29
N LEU A 187 12.35 -7.93 -2.32
CA LEU A 187 12.89 -8.13 -3.69
C LEU A 187 14.28 -7.53 -3.93
N ASN A 188 14.99 -7.16 -2.88
CA ASN A 188 16.33 -6.59 -3.01
C ASN A 188 17.34 -7.68 -3.41
N VAL A 189 17.80 -7.67 -4.66
CA VAL A 189 18.82 -8.62 -5.16
C VAL A 189 20.25 -8.15 -4.85
N THR A 190 20.44 -6.88 -4.48
CA THR A 190 21.73 -6.28 -4.12
C THR A 190 21.62 -5.43 -2.85
N ASP A 191 22.72 -5.31 -2.10
CA ASP A 191 22.81 -4.42 -0.94
C ASP A 191 22.33 -3.00 -1.27
N GLY A 192 21.55 -2.41 -0.35
CA GLY A 192 21.07 -1.03 -0.49
C GLY A 192 22.24 -0.06 -0.59
N GLY A 193 22.49 0.49 -1.78
CA GLY A 193 23.59 1.42 -2.06
C GLY A 193 24.89 0.79 -2.58
N GLY A 194 24.93 -0.53 -2.80
CA GLY A 194 26.06 -1.18 -3.46
C GLY A 194 26.11 -0.87 -4.95
N LYS A 195 27.27 -0.46 -5.48
CA LYS A 195 27.52 -0.52 -6.92
C LYS A 195 27.84 -1.98 -7.30
N PRO A 196 27.38 -2.48 -8.46
CA PRO A 196 27.77 -3.78 -8.96
C PRO A 196 29.31 -3.91 -8.98
N GLY A 197 29.85 -4.98 -8.36
CA GLY A 197 31.27 -5.32 -8.43
C GLY A 197 32.18 -4.82 -7.30
N ILE A 198 31.67 -4.09 -6.30
CA ILE A 198 32.48 -3.68 -5.14
C ILE A 198 32.32 -4.69 -4.00
N LYS A 199 33.33 -5.54 -3.75
CA LYS A 199 33.42 -6.36 -2.53
C LYS A 199 33.67 -5.43 -1.34
N SER A 200 32.66 -5.18 -0.51
CA SER A 200 32.73 -4.14 0.52
C SER A 200 33.45 -4.61 1.79
N SER A 201 34.74 -4.28 1.91
CA SER A 201 35.42 -4.18 3.21
C SER A 201 34.94 -2.99 4.05
N ARG A 202 34.09 -2.11 3.49
CA ARG A 202 33.54 -0.90 4.16
C ARG A 202 32.26 -1.15 4.96
N LEU A 203 31.70 -2.35 4.89
CA LEU A 203 30.47 -2.71 5.61
C LEU A 203 30.75 -2.88 7.12
N SER A 204 31.95 -3.32 7.49
CA SER A 204 32.38 -3.37 8.90
C SER A 204 32.42 -1.97 9.49
N ASP A 205 33.01 -1.00 8.78
CA ASP A 205 33.23 0.34 9.31
C ASP A 205 31.92 1.12 9.48
N ALA A 206 30.98 0.94 8.54
CA ALA A 206 29.63 1.51 8.66
C ALA A 206 28.80 0.82 9.74
N LYS A 207 28.93 -0.51 9.87
CA LYS A 207 28.31 -1.28 10.94
C LYS A 207 28.82 -0.82 12.30
N ASP A 208 30.13 -0.64 12.45
CA ASP A 208 30.75 -0.19 13.70
C ASP A 208 30.38 1.27 14.02
N SER A 209 30.27 2.16 13.03
CA SER A 209 29.80 3.54 13.25
C SER A 209 28.33 3.64 13.67
N VAL A 210 27.45 2.83 13.05
CA VAL A 210 26.01 2.81 13.35
C VAL A 210 25.72 2.03 14.64
N TRP A 211 26.47 0.97 14.94
CA TRP A 211 26.26 0.13 16.12
C TRP A 211 27.02 0.63 17.36
N ALA A 212 28.20 1.24 17.20
CA ALA A 212 29.07 1.57 18.33
C ALA A 212 29.13 3.07 18.71
N GLN A 213 28.65 4.00 17.88
CA GLN A 213 28.89 5.45 18.11
C GLN A 213 27.70 6.39 17.98
N THR A 214 26.49 5.95 17.61
CA THR A 214 25.38 6.90 17.40
C THR A 214 24.08 6.50 18.11
N ASP A 215 23.66 7.34 19.06
CA ASP A 215 22.33 7.29 19.71
C ASP A 215 21.18 7.49 18.72
N VAL A 216 21.48 7.88 17.48
CA VAL A 216 20.50 8.11 16.41
C VAL A 216 19.54 6.93 16.24
N LEU A 217 20.02 5.68 16.37
CA LEU A 217 19.15 4.51 16.30
C LEU A 217 18.12 4.52 17.44
N ARG A 218 18.61 4.70 18.66
CA ARG A 218 17.85 4.76 19.91
C ARG A 218 16.88 5.94 19.93
N THR A 219 17.35 7.15 19.65
CA THR A 219 16.52 8.38 19.57
C THR A 219 15.37 8.20 18.58
N ASN A 220 15.64 7.61 17.41
CA ASN A 220 14.58 7.36 16.43
C ASN A 220 13.59 6.27 16.89
N LEU A 221 14.02 5.28 17.68
CA LEU A 221 13.10 4.30 18.28
C LEU A 221 12.21 4.98 19.32
N ASP A 222 12.80 5.81 20.19
CA ASP A 222 12.08 6.54 21.24
C ASP A 222 11.04 7.50 20.64
N LEU A 223 11.41 8.24 19.58
CA LEU A 223 10.49 9.11 18.85
C LEU A 223 9.36 8.32 18.16
N SER A 224 9.68 7.15 17.58
CA SER A 224 8.67 6.30 16.94
C SER A 224 7.68 5.73 17.95
N MET A 225 8.17 5.31 19.12
CA MET A 225 7.32 4.83 20.21
C MET A 225 6.39 5.93 20.73
N THR A 226 6.92 7.16 20.83
CA THR A 226 6.13 8.33 21.24
C THR A 226 5.02 8.63 20.21
N ASP A 227 5.33 8.60 18.91
CA ASP A 227 4.32 8.80 17.86
C ASP A 227 3.22 7.71 17.88
N VAL A 228 3.60 6.45 18.13
CA VAL A 228 2.62 5.36 18.29
C VAL A 228 1.69 5.61 19.47
N ASP A 229 2.22 6.05 20.60
CA ASP A 229 1.40 6.31 21.78
C ASP A 229 0.50 7.53 21.60
N LEU A 230 0.98 8.60 20.96
CA LEU A 230 0.16 9.76 20.55
C LEU A 230 -0.97 9.36 19.61
N ARG A 231 -0.73 8.45 18.66
CA ARG A 231 -1.80 7.96 17.76
C ARG A 231 -2.83 7.12 18.49
N LYS A 232 -2.41 6.28 19.45
CA LYS A 232 -3.36 5.54 20.30
C LYS A 232 -4.25 6.50 21.09
N GLU A 233 -3.66 7.57 21.63
CA GLU A 233 -4.41 8.61 22.35
C GLU A 233 -5.37 9.34 21.41
N CYS A 234 -4.92 9.74 20.23
CA CYS A 234 -5.78 10.37 19.21
C CYS A 234 -6.98 9.49 18.84
N ILE A 235 -6.78 8.18 18.63
CA ILE A 235 -7.87 7.24 18.35
C ILE A 235 -8.87 7.17 19.51
N LYS A 236 -8.40 7.15 20.77
CA LYS A 236 -9.28 7.19 21.94
C LYS A 236 -10.08 8.48 22.00
N ASN A 237 -9.44 9.62 21.77
CA ASN A 237 -10.09 10.93 21.79
C ASN A 237 -11.14 11.05 20.68
N VAL A 238 -10.87 10.52 19.48
CA VAL A 238 -11.85 10.49 18.39
C VAL A 238 -13.07 9.64 18.76
N ALA A 239 -12.86 8.48 19.39
CA ALA A 239 -13.96 7.64 19.86
C ALA A 239 -14.79 8.34 20.95
N GLU A 240 -14.15 9.09 21.84
CA GLU A 240 -14.84 9.89 22.87
C GLU A 240 -15.63 11.05 22.26
N ILE A 241 -15.07 11.76 21.28
CA ILE A 241 -15.75 12.83 20.55
C ILE A 241 -16.99 12.28 19.83
N ASP A 242 -16.91 11.13 19.18
CA ASP A 242 -18.07 10.55 18.50
C ASP A 242 -19.16 10.13 19.49
N LYS A 243 -18.77 9.61 20.66
CA LYS A 243 -19.72 9.35 21.75
C LYS A 243 -20.41 10.64 22.22
N LEU A 244 -19.64 11.69 22.50
CA LEU A 244 -20.20 13.00 22.90
C LEU A 244 -21.11 13.59 21.83
N ARG A 245 -20.79 13.39 20.55
CA ARG A 245 -21.65 13.81 19.44
C ARG A 245 -23.00 13.10 19.48
N VAL A 246 -23.01 11.77 19.64
CA VAL A 246 -24.24 10.98 19.75
C VAL A 246 -25.07 11.41 20.95
N ASP A 247 -24.44 11.64 22.11
CA ASP A 247 -25.12 12.11 23.33
C ASP A 247 -25.74 13.50 23.11
N SER A 248 -24.99 14.44 22.51
CA SER A 248 -25.47 15.79 22.17
C SER A 248 -26.67 15.77 21.22
N GLU A 249 -26.63 14.92 20.19
CA GLU A 249 -27.77 14.73 19.28
C GLU A 249 -29.00 14.16 20.01
N SER A 250 -28.81 13.32 21.03
CA SER A 250 -29.90 12.80 21.86
C SER A 250 -30.52 13.90 22.71
N LEU A 251 -29.70 14.69 23.41
CA LEU A 251 -30.19 15.82 24.22
C LEU A 251 -30.92 16.85 23.35
N ALA A 252 -30.43 17.15 22.16
CA ALA A 252 -31.10 18.07 21.23
C ALA A 252 -32.50 17.59 20.85
N ARG A 253 -32.68 16.27 20.64
CA ARG A 253 -34.00 15.67 20.40
C ARG A 253 -34.92 15.79 21.62
N GLU A 254 -34.40 15.53 22.82
CA GLU A 254 -35.19 15.66 24.06
C GLU A 254 -35.67 17.09 24.30
N ILE A 255 -34.79 18.09 24.10
CA ILE A 255 -35.14 19.52 24.20
C ILE A 255 -36.23 19.86 23.19
N HIS A 256 -36.10 19.39 21.95
CA HIS A 256 -37.11 19.63 20.92
C HIS A 256 -38.48 19.04 21.31
N CYS A 257 -38.51 17.81 21.84
CA CYS A 257 -39.74 17.18 22.34
C CYS A 257 -40.34 17.92 23.54
N MET A 258 -39.51 18.41 24.48
CA MET A 258 -40.00 19.19 25.62
C MET A 258 -40.59 20.52 25.18
N ASN A 259 -39.95 21.23 24.26
CA ASN A 259 -40.48 22.49 23.72
C ASN A 259 -41.82 22.27 23.02
N ALA A 260 -41.97 21.21 22.23
CA ALA A 260 -43.24 20.88 21.57
C ALA A 260 -44.38 20.65 22.59
N ARG A 261 -44.08 19.99 23.73
CA ARG A 261 -45.06 19.79 24.81
C ARG A 261 -45.43 21.10 25.51
N ILE A 262 -44.46 21.98 25.74
CA ILE A 262 -44.71 23.31 26.32
C ILE A 262 -45.61 24.12 25.39
N ASP A 263 -45.35 24.10 24.09
CA ASP A 263 -46.17 24.81 23.09
C ASP A 263 -47.62 24.28 23.08
N GLU A 264 -47.81 22.95 23.19
CA GLU A 264 -49.13 22.32 23.29
C GLU A 264 -49.86 22.73 24.60
N GLU A 265 -49.16 22.73 25.74
CA GLU A 265 -49.72 23.19 27.03
C GLU A 265 -50.08 24.68 27.02
N VAL A 266 -49.30 25.51 26.31
CA VAL A 266 -49.59 26.94 26.14
C VAL A 266 -50.83 27.15 25.27
N GLU A 267 -50.96 26.44 24.15
CA GLU A 267 -52.15 26.54 23.28
C GLU A 267 -53.41 26.04 24.00
N THR A 268 -53.35 24.88 24.67
CA THR A 268 -54.48 24.39 25.45
C THR A 268 -54.88 25.34 26.58
N SER A 269 -53.92 26.00 27.24
CA SER A 269 -54.20 27.00 28.27
C SER A 269 -54.87 28.26 27.71
N LYS A 270 -54.56 28.69 26.47
CA LYS A 270 -55.27 29.80 25.81
C LYS A 270 -56.74 29.46 25.56
N ASP A 271 -57.02 28.24 25.13
CA ASP A 271 -58.39 27.77 24.89
C ASP A 271 -59.24 27.72 26.18
N HIS A 272 -58.62 27.36 27.31
CA HIS A 272 -59.30 27.32 28.62
C HIS A 272 -59.36 28.69 29.31
N GLY A 273 -58.48 29.63 28.96
CA GLY A 273 -58.38 30.96 29.57
C GLY A 273 -59.28 32.03 28.97
N PHE A 274 -59.81 31.85 27.75
CA PHE A 274 -60.61 32.87 27.06
C PHE A 274 -62.13 32.72 27.20
N THR A 275 -62.63 31.63 27.79
CA THR A 275 -64.07 31.39 27.96
C THR A 275 -64.63 31.79 29.34
N SER A 276 -63.79 32.23 30.30
CA SER A 276 -64.23 32.40 31.70
C SER A 276 -64.41 33.85 32.20
N SER A 277 -63.92 34.90 31.52
CA SER A 277 -63.97 36.28 32.09
C SER A 277 -64.84 37.34 31.41
N TYR A 278 -65.51 37.04 30.29
CA TYR A 278 -66.39 38.02 29.62
C TYR A 278 -67.91 37.79 29.77
N ALA A 279 -68.35 36.70 30.40
CA ALA A 279 -69.77 36.39 30.55
C ALA A 279 -70.42 36.89 31.86
N SER A 280 -69.66 37.41 32.84
CA SER A 280 -70.23 37.78 34.16
C SER A 280 -70.36 39.27 34.47
N SER A 281 -69.98 40.18 33.56
CA SER A 281 -70.04 41.64 33.79
C SER A 281 -71.16 42.38 33.06
N LEU A 282 -72.01 41.71 32.27
CA LEU A 282 -73.12 42.36 31.55
C LEU A 282 -74.52 42.18 32.16
N SER A 283 -74.68 41.58 33.34
CA SER A 283 -76.01 41.40 33.98
C SER A 283 -76.29 42.27 35.20
N LYS A 284 -75.43 43.24 35.53
CA LYS A 284 -75.66 44.16 36.67
C LYS A 284 -76.05 45.58 36.24
N HIS A 285 -77.00 45.73 35.32
CA HIS A 285 -77.82 46.93 35.19
C HIS A 285 -79.15 46.58 34.50
N SER A 286 -80.10 46.08 35.28
CA SER A 286 -81.55 46.09 35.01
C SER A 286 -82.28 45.98 36.33
#